data_AF-A0A358M334-F1
#
_entry.id   AF-A0A358M334-F1
#
_cell.length_a   1.000
_cell.length_b   1.000
_cell.length_c   1.000
_cell.angle_alpha   90.00
_cell.angle_beta   90.00
_cell.angle_gamma   90.00
#
_symmetry.space_group_name_H-M   'P 1'
#
loop_
_entity.id
_entity.type
_entity.pdbx_description
1 polymer ?
#
loop_
_entity_poly.entity_id
_entity_poly.type
_entity_poly.pdbx_seq_one_letter_code
_entity_poly.pdbx_strand_id
1 'polypeptide(L)'
;YEVYHKVRMSDAVIEDAVKMSERYITDRFLPDKAIDVIDEAASRANLRNKTLPLIAAKKKEVAAQNEKINELEAREYKTDEERMEA
;
A
#
# COMPACT_ATOMS: atom_id res chain seq x y z
N TYR A 1 3.53 7.51 10.28
CA TYR A 1 2.37 8.00 9.52
C TYR A 1 2.25 7.38 8.14
N GLU A 2 3.19 7.58 7.22
CA GLU A 2 3.14 7.08 5.84
C GLU A 2 2.84 5.58 5.71
N VAL A 3 3.61 4.72 6.38
CA VAL A 3 3.44 3.26 6.33
C VAL A 3 2.06 2.83 6.83
N TYR A 4 1.61 3.42 7.95
CA TYR A 4 0.32 3.10 8.56
C TYR A 4 -0.84 3.45 7.63
N HIS A 5 -0.79 4.64 7.02
CA HIS A 5 -1.82 5.13 6.11
C HIS A 5 -1.65 4.64 4.67
N LYS A 6 -0.54 3.98 4.34
CA LYS A 6 -0.19 3.56 2.97
C LYS A 6 -0.15 4.73 1.98
N VAL A 7 0.37 5.86 2.43
CA VAL A 7 0.56 7.08 1.62
C VAL A 7 2.02 7.52 1.62
N ARG A 8 2.36 8.40 0.69
CA ARG A 8 3.63 9.13 0.63
C ARG A 8 3.35 10.61 0.77
N MET A 9 4.13 11.31 1.57
CA MET A 9 3.96 12.70 1.93
C MET A 9 5.28 13.43 1.69
N SER A 10 5.22 14.60 1.05
CA SER A 10 6.39 15.48 0.95
C SER A 10 6.55 16.33 2.21
N ASP A 11 7.75 16.81 2.47
CA ASP A 11 8.04 17.70 3.61
C ASP A 11 7.14 18.96 3.62
N ALA A 12 6.77 19.47 2.44
CA ALA A 12 5.83 20.58 2.30
C ALA A 12 4.47 20.31 2.98
N VAL A 13 4.02 19.05 3.03
CA VAL A 13 2.75 18.69 3.70
C VAL A 13 2.86 18.90 5.21
N ILE A 14 4.03 18.67 5.79
CA ILE A 14 4.26 18.89 7.22
C ILE A 14 4.20 20.39 7.52
N GLU A 15 4.87 21.21 6.69
CA GLU A 15 4.79 22.67 6.83
C GLU A 15 3.36 23.20 6.70
N ASP A 16 2.62 22.73 5.71
CA ASP A 16 1.25 23.16 5.47
C ASP A 16 0.33 22.72 6.62
N ALA A 17 0.50 21.51 7.16
CA ALA A 17 -0.26 21.04 8.31
C ALA A 17 -0.02 21.93 9.54
N VAL A 18 1.22 22.33 9.80
CA VAL A 18 1.56 23.26 10.89
C VAL A 18 0.91 24.63 10.64
N LYS A 19 1.09 25.21 9.45
CA LYS A 19 0.53 26.54 9.09
C LYS A 19 -0.99 26.56 9.19
N MET A 20 -1.67 25.52 8.70
CA MET A 20 -3.13 25.46 8.67
C MET A 20 -3.72 25.15 10.04
N SER A 21 -3.14 24.21 10.79
CA SER A 21 -3.59 23.92 12.16
C SER A 21 -3.39 25.12 13.09
N GLU A 22 -2.28 25.85 12.96
CA GLU A 22 -2.06 27.07 13.72
C GLU A 22 -3.09 28.15 13.40
N ARG A 23 -3.40 28.33 12.10
CA ARG A 23 -4.34 29.37 11.66
C ARG A 23 -5.80 29.10 12.03
N TYR A 24 -6.24 27.84 12.02
CA TYR A 24 -7.67 27.51 12.06
C TYR A 24 -8.10 26.70 13.29
N ILE A 25 -7.18 26.07 14.01
CA ILE A 25 -7.48 25.30 15.22
C ILE A 25 -6.90 26.05 16.42
N THR A 26 -7.72 26.91 17.02
CA THR A 26 -7.31 27.87 18.07
C THR A 26 -7.46 27.32 19.50
N ASP A 27 -8.19 26.23 19.68
CA ASP A 27 -8.47 25.59 20.98
C ASP A 27 -7.45 24.50 21.34
N ARG A 28 -6.47 24.24 20.46
CA ARG A 28 -5.40 23.24 20.63
C ARG A 28 -4.02 23.83 20.37
N PHE A 29 -3.00 23.13 20.86
CA PHE A 29 -1.60 23.55 20.77
C PHE A 29 -0.79 22.67 19.82
N LEU A 30 0.24 23.24 19.22
CA LEU A 30 1.26 22.47 18.51
C LEU A 30 2.09 21.62 19.49
N PRO A 31 2.61 20.45 19.07
CA PRO A 31 2.50 19.87 17.73
C PRO A 31 1.23 19.06 17.47
N ASP A 32 0.43 18.77 18.51
CA ASP A 32 -0.71 17.84 18.50
C ASP A 32 -1.70 18.12 17.36
N LYS A 33 -2.18 19.36 17.26
CA LYS A 33 -3.14 19.76 16.21
C LYS A 33 -2.62 19.61 14.78
N ALA A 34 -1.31 19.71 14.56
CA ALA A 34 -0.73 19.50 13.23
C ALA A 34 -0.65 18.01 12.90
N ILE A 35 -0.37 17.18 13.90
CA ILE A 35 -0.34 15.72 13.78
C ILE A 35 -1.75 15.20 13.46
N ASP A 36 -2.79 15.70 14.14
CA ASP A 36 -4.19 15.36 13.86
C ASP A 36 -4.57 15.66 12.39
N VAL A 37 -4.21 16.87 11.90
CA VAL A 37 -4.46 17.27 10.50
C VAL A 37 -3.76 16.32 9.51
N ILE A 38 -2.52 15.91 9.82
CA ILE A 38 -1.77 14.94 9.02
C ILE A 38 -2.46 13.58 9.01
N ASP A 39 -2.94 13.11 10.16
CA ASP A 39 -3.58 11.80 10.32
C ASP A 39 -4.88 11.71 9.51
N GLU A 40 -5.76 12.70 9.65
CA GLU A 40 -7.02 12.78 8.91
C GLU A 40 -6.79 12.91 7.40
N ALA A 41 -5.83 13.74 6.99
CA ALA A 41 -5.48 13.93 5.59
C ALA A 41 -4.92 12.64 4.96
N ALA A 42 -4.04 11.93 5.68
CA ALA A 42 -3.45 10.68 5.24
C ALA A 42 -4.49 9.57 5.11
N SER A 43 -5.37 9.43 6.10
CA SER A 43 -6.52 8.51 6.07
C SER A 43 -7.43 8.81 4.88
N ARG A 44 -7.78 10.08 4.67
CA ARG A 44 -8.63 10.49 3.54
C ARG A 44 -7.97 10.24 2.19
N ALA A 45 -6.66 10.47 2.06
CA ALA A 45 -5.92 10.22 0.82
C ALA A 45 -5.92 8.73 0.47
N ASN A 46 -5.69 7.86 1.46
CA ASN A 46 -5.76 6.41 1.30
C ASN A 46 -7.16 5.94 0.85
N LEU A 47 -8.22 6.40 1.53
CA LEU A 47 -9.59 6.03 1.20
C LEU A 47 -10.02 6.46 -0.22
N ARG A 48 -9.48 7.58 -0.71
CA ARG A 48 -9.75 8.06 -2.08
C ARG A 48 -8.94 7.35 -3.15
N ASN A 49 -7.94 6.55 -2.77
CA ASN A 49 -7.07 5.86 -3.70
C ASN A 49 -7.77 4.63 -4.30
N LYS A 50 -8.41 4.82 -5.46
CA LYS A 50 -9.06 3.76 -6.23
C LYS A 50 -8.08 2.71 -6.77
N THR A 51 -6.80 3.04 -6.86
CA THR A 51 -5.77 2.18 -7.46
C THR A 51 -5.29 1.11 -6.48
N LEU A 52 -5.28 1.38 -5.17
CA LEU A 52 -4.88 0.39 -4.15
C LEU A 52 -5.68 -0.92 -4.18
N PRO A 53 -7.03 -0.93 -4.19
CA PRO A 53 -7.79 -2.18 -4.28
C PRO A 53 -7.54 -2.91 -5.60
N LEU A 54 -7.35 -2.19 -6.71
CA LEU A 54 -7.02 -2.79 -8.01
C LEU A 54 -5.64 -3.47 -7.99
N ILE A 55 -4.63 -2.83 -7.40
CA ILE A 55 -3.31 -3.42 -7.22
C ILE A 55 -3.38 -4.65 -6.32
N ALA A 56 -4.15 -4.60 -5.23
CA ALA A 56 -4.32 -5.73 -4.33
C ALA A 56 -4.97 -6.93 -5.06
N ALA A 57 -6.01 -6.68 -5.84
CA ALA A 57 -6.64 -7.71 -6.68
C ALA A 57 -5.65 -8.28 -7.71
N LYS A 58 -4.89 -7.42 -8.40
CA LYS A 58 -3.91 -7.84 -9.39
C LYS A 58 -2.77 -8.67 -8.78
N LYS A 59 -2.29 -8.30 -7.59
CA LYS A 59 -1.29 -9.09 -6.85
C LYS A 59 -1.80 -10.49 -6.52
N LYS A 60 -3.07 -10.63 -6.14
CA LYS A 60 -3.68 -11.94 -5.88
C LYS A 60 -3.77 -12.78 -7.15
N GLU A 61 -4.12 -12.16 -8.28
CA GLU A 61 -4.14 -12.84 -9.58
C GLU A 61 -2.74 -13.33 -9.97
N VAL A 62 -1.73 -12.47 -9.87
CA VAL A 62 -0.32 -12.83 -10.16
C VAL A 62 0.17 -13.96 -9.26
N ALA A 63 -0.17 -13.93 -7.97
CA ALA A 63 0.19 -15.00 -7.04
C ALA A 63 -0.42 -16.35 -7.45
N ALA A 64 -1.70 -16.37 -7.83
CA ALA A 64 -2.36 -17.59 -8.31
C ALA A 64 -1.78 -18.09 -9.64
N GLN A 65 -1.39 -17.18 -10.54
CA GLN A 65 -0.71 -17.54 -11.78
C GLN A 65 0.66 -18.17 -11.51
N ASN A 66 1.45 -17.60 -10.60
CA ASN A 66 2.76 -18.13 -10.24
C ASN A 66 2.66 -19.53 -9.60
N GLU A 67 1.67 -19.76 -8.73
CA GLU A 67 1.41 -21.08 -8.16
C GLU A 67 1.11 -22.11 -9.25
N LYS A 68 0.26 -21.75 -10.22
CA LYS A 68 -0.07 -22.62 -11.35
C LYS A 68 1.12 -22.89 -12.27
N ILE A 69 1.98 -21.89 -12.49
CA ILE A 69 3.22 -22.06 -13.26
C ILE A 69 4.12 -23.07 -12.55
N ASN A 70 4.34 -22.91 -11.24
CA ASN A 70 5.16 -23.83 -10.46
C ASN A 70 4.61 -25.26 -10.48
N GLU A 71 3.29 -25.44 -10.42
CA GLU A 71 2.66 -26.77 -10.52
C GLU A 71 2.85 -27.41 -11.91
N LEU A 72 2.77 -26.61 -12.98
CA LEU A 72 2.98 -27.08 -14.35
C LEU A 72 4.44 -27.48 -14.56
N GLU A 73 5.38 -26.65 -14.12
CA GLU A 73 6.82 -26.94 -14.17
C GLU A 73 7.11 -28.25 -13.42
N ALA A 74 6.60 -28.41 -12.18
CA ALA A 74 6.79 -29.63 -11.40
C ALA A 74 6.20 -30.88 -12.06
N ARG A 75 5.10 -30.74 -12.83
CA ARG A 75 4.52 -31.84 -13.61
C ARG A 75 5.38 -32.18 -14.81
N GLU A 76 5.89 -31.18 -15.53
CA GLU A 76 6.80 -31.39 -16.68
C GLU A 76 8.08 -32.12 -16.25
N TYR A 77 8.72 -31.70 -15.16
CA TYR A 77 9.92 -32.39 -14.63
C TYR A 77 9.67 -33.88 -14.36
N LYS A 78 8.55 -34.24 -13.71
CA LYS A 78 8.20 -35.65 -13.46
C LYS A 78 7.93 -36.43 -14.75
N THR A 79 7.28 -35.80 -15.72
CA THR A 79 6.94 -36.44 -16.99
C THR A 79 8.20 -36.73 -17.81
N ASP A 80 9.20 -35.83 -17.74
CA ASP A 80 10.48 -35.99 -18.43
C ASP A 80 11.38 -37.03 -17.74
N GLU A 81 11.36 -37.11 -16.39
CA GLU A 81 12.01 -38.20 -15.65
C GLU A 81 11.45 -39.57 -16.05
N GLU A 82 10.12 -39.73 -16.06
CA GLU A 82 9.46 -40.99 -16.44
C GLU A 82 9.78 -41.43 -17.88
N ARG A 83 10.01 -40.48 -18.80
CA ARG A 83 10.41 -40.77 -20.19
C ARG A 83 11.87 -41.20 -20.34
N MET A 84 12.74 -40.73 -19.46
CA MET A 84 14.17 -41.07 -19.48
C MET A 84 14.44 -42.45 -18.87
N GLU A 85 13.52 -42.95 -18.03
CA GLU A 85 13.61 -44.26 -17.38
C GLU A 85 12.99 -45.42 -18.20
N ALA A 86 12.28 -45.13 -19.30
CA ALA A 86 11.60 -46.11 -20.17
C ALA A 86 12.40 -46.45 -21.44
#